data_AF-A0A4R4V214-F1
#
_entry.id   AF-A0A4R4V214-F1
#
_cell.length_a   1.000
_cell.length_b   1.000
_cell.length_c   1.000
_cell.angle_alpha   90.00
_cell.angle_beta   90.00
_cell.angle_gamma   90.00
#
_symmetry.space_group_name_H-M   'P 1'
#
loop_
_entity.id
_entity.type
_entity.pdbx_description
1 polymer ?
#
loop_
_entity_poly.entity_id
_entity_poly.type
_entity_poly.pdbx_seq_one_letter_code
_entity_poly.pdbx_strand_id
1 'polypeptide(L)'
;TKGGETELARAEEVDYIDVSPRQMVSVATAMIPFLEHDDANRALMGSNMQRQSVPLLKSEAPLVGTGMEYRAATDAGDVISAEKAGVVEEVSADYVTVMNDDGTRTTYRVAKFKRSNQGTSFNQKPIVAEGDRVEVNQVIADGPCTDQGEMALGKNLLVAFMPWEGHNYE
;
A
#
# COMPACT_ATOMS: atom_id res chain seq x y z
N THR A 1 26.22 17.01 -9.51
CA THR A 1 27.59 16.48 -9.67
C THR A 1 28.02 16.62 -11.12
N LYS A 2 29.18 17.24 -11.38
CA LYS A 2 29.79 17.18 -12.73
C LYS A 2 30.37 15.78 -12.89
N GLY A 3 29.70 14.90 -13.65
CA GLY A 3 30.27 13.60 -14.03
C GLY A 3 30.03 12.40 -13.10
N GLY A 4 29.15 12.50 -12.09
CA GLY A 4 28.77 11.35 -11.24
C GLY A 4 29.76 10.98 -10.14
N GLU A 5 30.86 11.72 -9.98
CA GLU A 5 31.83 11.54 -8.90
C GLU A 5 31.39 12.29 -7.63
N THR A 6 31.80 11.78 -6.46
CA THR A 6 31.53 12.43 -5.16
C THR A 6 32.58 13.49 -4.86
N GLU A 7 32.16 14.75 -4.71
CA GLU A 7 33.04 15.89 -4.40
C GLU A 7 32.51 16.68 -3.20
N LEU A 8 33.42 17.26 -2.42
CA LEU A 8 33.09 18.23 -1.38
C LEU A 8 33.04 19.63 -2.02
N ALA A 9 31.88 20.28 -1.98
CA ALA A 9 31.66 21.61 -2.52
C ALA A 9 31.22 22.59 -1.42
N ARG A 10 31.47 23.88 -1.64
CA ARG A 10 30.93 24.93 -0.75
C ARG A 10 29.44 25.14 -1.03
N ALA A 11 28.70 25.65 -0.05
CA ALA A 11 27.25 25.82 -0.18
C ALA A 11 26.86 26.76 -1.35
N GLU A 12 27.69 27.75 -1.68
CA GLU A 12 27.45 28.68 -2.79
C GLU A 12 27.66 28.05 -4.18
N GLU A 13 28.30 26.87 -4.25
CA GLU A 13 28.62 26.15 -5.49
C GLU A 13 27.57 25.07 -5.83
N VAL A 14 26.55 24.90 -4.97
CA VAL A 14 25.51 23.87 -5.11
C VAL A 14 24.27 24.49 -5.76
N ASP A 15 24.01 24.14 -7.02
CA ASP A 15 22.84 24.62 -7.76
C ASP A 15 21.54 23.86 -7.42
N TYR A 16 21.65 22.56 -7.11
CA TYR A 16 20.50 21.66 -6.91
C TYR A 16 20.72 20.72 -5.72
N ILE A 17 19.61 20.32 -5.08
CA ILE A 17 19.58 19.35 -3.99
C ILE A 17 18.54 18.27 -4.28
N ASP A 18 18.80 17.06 -3.79
CA ASP A 18 17.87 15.93 -3.82
C ASP A 18 16.59 16.24 -3.03
N VAL A 19 15.43 15.87 -3.58
CA VAL A 19 14.12 16.20 -2.99
C VAL A 19 13.75 15.24 -1.87
N SER A 20 14.09 13.96 -2.03
CA SER A 20 13.79 12.93 -1.05
C SER A 20 14.77 11.77 -1.14
N PRO A 21 15.17 11.15 -0.03
CA PRO A 21 15.96 9.90 -0.04
C PRO A 21 15.29 8.77 -0.82
N ARG A 22 13.95 8.82 -0.93
CA ARG A 22 13.15 7.79 -1.62
C ARG A 22 13.16 7.93 -3.15
N GLN A 23 13.69 9.02 -3.69
CA GLN A 23 13.68 9.27 -5.14
C GLN A 23 14.55 8.27 -5.92
N MET A 24 15.56 7.68 -5.26
CA MET A 24 16.48 6.73 -5.90
C MET A 24 15.95 5.30 -5.94
N VAL A 25 14.90 4.98 -5.17
CA VAL A 25 14.41 3.62 -4.97
C VAL A 25 13.06 3.39 -5.64
N SER A 26 12.80 2.16 -6.04
CA SER A 26 11.50 1.77 -6.60
C SER A 26 10.40 1.78 -5.53
N VAL A 27 9.11 1.81 -5.93
CA VAL A 27 7.98 1.78 -4.99
C VAL A 27 8.05 0.55 -4.05
N ALA A 28 8.39 -0.63 -4.59
CA ALA A 28 8.55 -1.85 -3.78
C ALA A 28 9.70 -1.74 -2.77
N THR A 29 10.85 -1.23 -3.23
CA THR A 29 12.01 -1.02 -2.35
C THR A 29 11.73 0.05 -1.30
N ALA A 30 10.94 1.07 -1.63
CA ALA A 30 10.52 2.11 -0.69
C ALA A 30 9.56 1.60 0.41
N MET A 31 8.96 0.40 0.26
CA MET A 31 8.15 -0.26 1.28
C MET A 31 8.95 -1.18 2.21
N ILE A 32 10.27 -1.30 2.02
CA ILE A 32 11.13 -2.07 2.93
C ILE A 32 11.46 -1.19 4.15
N PRO A 33 11.04 -1.55 5.36
CA PRO A 33 11.41 -0.81 6.56
C PRO A 33 12.91 -0.99 6.84
N PHE A 34 13.56 0.08 7.32
CA PHE A 34 14.99 0.06 7.68
C PHE A 34 15.93 -0.36 6.53
N LEU A 35 15.60 0.02 5.29
CA LEU A 35 16.37 -0.30 4.09
C LEU A 35 17.87 0.04 4.21
N GLU A 36 18.20 1.12 4.93
CA GLU A 36 19.56 1.56 5.21
C GLU A 36 20.41 0.54 6.00
N HIS A 37 19.77 -0.44 6.65
CA HIS A 37 20.42 -1.49 7.42
C HIS A 37 20.50 -2.82 6.66
N ASP A 38 19.90 -2.91 5.48
CA ASP A 38 19.87 -4.12 4.66
C ASP A 38 20.92 -4.09 3.55
N ASP A 39 21.51 -5.26 3.27
CA ASP A 39 22.36 -5.46 2.10
C ASP A 39 21.55 -5.33 0.81
N ALA A 40 22.13 -4.72 -0.23
CA ALA A 40 21.46 -4.44 -1.49
C ALA A 40 20.89 -5.70 -2.17
N ASN A 41 21.57 -6.85 -2.09
CA ASN A 41 21.07 -8.07 -2.69
C ASN A 41 19.87 -8.64 -1.92
N ARG A 42 19.84 -8.49 -0.59
CA ARG A 42 18.71 -8.92 0.25
C ARG A 42 17.52 -7.99 0.05
N ALA A 43 17.76 -6.68 -0.04
CA ALA A 43 16.73 -5.71 -0.38
C ALA A 43 16.11 -6.01 -1.76
N LEU A 44 16.92 -6.38 -2.75
CA LEU A 44 16.42 -6.80 -4.07
C LEU A 44 15.52 -8.03 -3.98
N MET A 45 15.91 -9.04 -3.20
CA MET A 45 15.08 -10.21 -2.95
C MET A 45 13.76 -9.81 -2.27
N GLY A 46 13.81 -8.96 -1.25
CA GLY A 46 12.63 -8.44 -0.56
C GLY A 46 11.64 -7.76 -1.50
N SER A 47 12.10 -6.83 -2.34
CA SER A 47 11.27 -6.14 -3.33
C SER A 47 10.65 -7.10 -4.36
N ASN A 48 11.36 -8.18 -4.71
CA ASN A 48 10.84 -9.20 -5.63
C ASN A 48 9.80 -10.11 -4.95
N MET A 49 10.03 -10.49 -3.69
CA MET A 49 9.13 -11.31 -2.90
C MET A 49 7.79 -10.61 -2.67
N GLN A 50 7.78 -9.28 -2.46
CA GLN A 50 6.55 -8.51 -2.32
C GLN A 50 5.60 -8.69 -3.53
N ARG A 51 6.14 -8.70 -4.76
CA ARG A 51 5.34 -8.89 -5.99
C ARG A 51 4.80 -10.31 -6.17
N GLN A 52 5.33 -11.27 -5.42
CA GLN A 52 4.90 -12.67 -5.43
C GLN A 52 3.91 -12.97 -4.30
N SER A 53 3.61 -11.98 -3.45
CA SER A 53 2.62 -12.14 -2.38
C SER A 53 1.25 -12.52 -2.96
N VAL A 54 0.53 -13.35 -2.21
CA VAL A 54 -0.81 -13.80 -2.56
C VAL A 54 -1.85 -13.12 -1.67
N PRO A 55 -3.00 -12.69 -2.22
CA PRO A 55 -4.07 -12.10 -1.42
C PRO A 55 -4.58 -13.07 -0.35
N LEU A 56 -4.44 -12.67 0.90
CA LEU A 56 -4.98 -13.39 2.05
C LEU A 56 -6.47 -13.08 2.23
N LEU A 57 -7.22 -14.00 2.84
CA LEU A 57 -8.63 -13.75 3.17
C LEU A 57 -8.78 -12.58 4.16
N LYS A 58 -7.83 -12.50 5.10
CA LYS A 58 -7.67 -11.41 6.06
C LYS A 58 -6.23 -10.91 5.93
N SER A 59 -6.04 -9.80 5.23
CA SER A 59 -4.76 -9.08 5.23
C SER A 59 -4.60 -8.29 6.54
N GLU A 60 -3.40 -7.79 6.79
CA GLU A 60 -3.10 -6.86 7.89
C GLU A 60 -1.97 -5.94 7.47
N ALA A 61 -2.15 -4.65 7.68
CA ALA A 61 -1.07 -3.70 7.45
C ALA A 61 0.12 -4.02 8.38
N PRO A 62 1.37 -3.86 7.92
CA PRO A 62 2.53 -4.09 8.76
C PRO A 62 2.54 -3.10 9.94
N LEU A 63 2.85 -3.59 11.16
CA LEU A 63 2.98 -2.72 12.33
C LEU A 63 4.07 -1.66 12.17
N VAL A 64 5.10 -1.97 11.37
CA VAL A 64 6.19 -1.06 11.02
C VAL A 64 6.20 -0.89 9.50
N GLY A 65 5.62 0.21 9.02
CA GLY A 65 5.60 0.62 7.62
C GLY A 65 6.55 1.78 7.34
N THR A 66 6.65 2.16 6.06
CA THR A 66 7.45 3.31 5.59
C THR A 66 6.59 4.54 5.26
N GLY A 67 5.28 4.39 5.18
CA GLY A 67 4.32 5.40 4.72
C GLY A 67 4.14 5.44 3.19
N MET A 68 4.78 4.53 2.45
CA MET A 68 4.54 4.37 1.01
C MET A 68 3.32 3.49 0.71
N GLU A 69 2.85 2.73 1.71
CA GLU A 69 1.82 1.70 1.60
C GLU A 69 0.47 2.26 1.14
N TYR A 70 0.03 3.39 1.71
CA TYR A 70 -1.21 4.06 1.32
C TYR A 70 -1.19 4.52 -0.14
N ARG A 71 -0.07 5.16 -0.55
CA ARG A 71 0.13 5.62 -1.93
C ARG A 71 0.22 4.45 -2.89
N ALA A 72 0.96 3.41 -2.54
CA ALA A 72 1.09 2.21 -3.37
C ALA A 72 -0.25 1.53 -3.60
N ALA A 73 -1.10 1.42 -2.57
CA ALA A 73 -2.44 0.84 -2.70
C ALA A 73 -3.40 1.72 -3.52
N THR A 74 -3.40 3.03 -3.26
CA THR A 74 -4.26 3.99 -3.96
C THR A 74 -3.89 4.11 -5.44
N ASP A 75 -2.59 4.21 -5.75
CA ASP A 75 -2.10 4.37 -7.12
C ASP A 75 -2.14 3.06 -7.91
N ALA A 76 -2.18 1.90 -7.24
CA ALA A 76 -2.42 0.61 -7.89
C ALA A 76 -3.84 0.50 -8.48
N GLY A 77 -4.81 1.23 -7.93
CA GLY A 77 -6.19 1.28 -8.44
C GLY A 77 -7.06 0.06 -8.11
N ASP A 78 -6.56 -0.87 -7.28
CA ASP A 78 -7.33 -2.02 -6.82
C ASP A 78 -8.31 -1.67 -5.67
N VAL A 79 -8.08 -0.54 -5.00
CA VAL A 79 -8.97 0.06 -4.00
C VAL A 79 -10.01 0.97 -4.67
N ILE A 80 -11.17 1.14 -4.04
CA ILE A 80 -12.18 2.10 -4.48
C ILE A 80 -12.00 3.39 -3.68
N SER A 81 -11.73 4.49 -4.35
CA SER A 81 -11.64 5.83 -3.76
C SER A 81 -12.84 6.71 -4.13
N ALA A 82 -13.14 7.68 -3.26
CA ALA A 82 -14.18 8.67 -3.48
C ALA A 82 -13.75 9.68 -4.56
N GLU A 83 -14.57 9.85 -5.59
CA GLU A 83 -14.33 10.85 -6.64
C GLU A 83 -14.66 12.27 -6.17
N LYS A 84 -15.60 12.39 -5.23
CA LYS A 84 -16.10 13.64 -4.68
C LYS A 84 -16.29 13.50 -3.17
N ALA A 85 -16.21 14.63 -2.47
CA ALA A 85 -16.57 14.70 -1.07
C ALA A 85 -18.10 14.60 -0.90
N GLY A 86 -18.52 13.92 0.17
CA GLY A 86 -19.93 13.66 0.43
C GLY A 86 -20.15 12.83 1.68
N VAL A 87 -21.39 12.40 1.87
CA VAL A 87 -21.80 11.53 2.98
C VAL A 87 -22.27 10.19 2.42
N VAL A 88 -21.82 9.10 3.05
CA VAL A 88 -22.23 7.74 2.69
C VAL A 88 -23.71 7.57 3.02
N GLU A 89 -24.53 7.36 1.99
CA GLU A 89 -25.98 7.20 2.12
C GLU A 89 -26.37 5.75 2.39
N GLU A 90 -25.72 4.80 1.73
CA GLU A 90 -26.02 3.37 1.85
C GLU A 90 -24.75 2.54 1.69
N VAL A 91 -24.55 1.56 2.58
CA VAL A 91 -23.43 0.62 2.52
C VAL A 91 -23.97 -0.81 2.40
N SER A 92 -23.66 -1.44 1.29
CA SER A 92 -23.90 -2.87 1.06
C SER A 92 -22.57 -3.58 0.78
N ALA A 93 -22.58 -4.90 0.91
CA ALA A 93 -21.44 -5.70 0.49
C ALA A 93 -21.15 -5.49 -1.02
N ASP A 94 -22.19 -5.34 -1.84
CA ASP A 94 -22.09 -5.30 -3.31
C ASP A 94 -21.88 -3.89 -3.88
N TYR A 95 -22.28 -2.85 -3.15
CA TYR A 95 -22.14 -1.47 -3.57
C TYR A 95 -22.11 -0.51 -2.38
N VAL A 96 -21.52 0.67 -2.60
CA VAL A 96 -21.55 1.79 -1.66
C VAL A 96 -22.07 3.01 -2.41
N THR A 97 -23.11 3.66 -1.88
CA THR A 97 -23.67 4.89 -2.46
C THR A 97 -23.29 6.09 -1.61
N VAL A 98 -22.71 7.10 -2.23
CA VAL A 98 -22.32 8.37 -1.60
C VAL A 98 -23.19 9.48 -2.16
N MET A 99 -23.80 10.26 -1.26
CA MET A 99 -24.45 11.53 -1.57
C MET A 99 -23.38 12.61 -1.54
N ASN A 100 -23.04 13.15 -2.71
CA ASN A 100 -22.03 14.18 -2.84
C ASN A 100 -22.56 15.54 -2.36
N ASP A 101 -21.66 16.42 -1.93
CA ASP A 101 -22.00 17.78 -1.46
C ASP A 101 -22.65 18.65 -2.57
N ASP A 102 -22.50 18.27 -3.85
CA ASP A 102 -23.14 18.92 -5.00
C ASP A 102 -24.58 18.44 -5.28
N GLY A 103 -25.10 17.52 -4.45
CA GLY A 103 -26.43 16.93 -4.58
C GLY A 103 -26.53 15.79 -5.59
N THR A 104 -25.41 15.37 -6.21
CA THR A 104 -25.36 14.17 -7.04
C THR A 104 -25.14 12.91 -6.19
N ARG A 105 -25.62 11.76 -6.67
CA ARG A 105 -25.36 10.44 -6.05
C ARG A 105 -24.37 9.66 -6.90
N THR A 106 -23.31 9.16 -6.27
CA THR A 106 -22.35 8.26 -6.91
C THR A 106 -22.43 6.89 -6.26
N THR A 107 -22.71 5.86 -7.05
CA THR A 107 -22.73 4.47 -6.59
C THR A 107 -21.49 3.73 -7.07
N TYR A 108 -20.68 3.28 -6.12
CA TYR A 108 -19.49 2.48 -6.34
C TYR A 108 -19.83 0.99 -6.25
N ARG A 109 -19.59 0.24 -7.33
CA ARG A 109 -19.83 -1.21 -7.33
C ARG A 109 -18.59 -1.95 -6.82
N VAL A 110 -18.79 -2.82 -5.84
CA VAL A 110 -17.73 -3.59 -5.20
C VAL A 110 -17.56 -4.92 -5.95
N ALA A 111 -16.33 -5.23 -6.36
CA ALA A 111 -16.04 -6.52 -6.96
C ALA A 111 -15.97 -7.63 -5.90
N LYS A 112 -16.89 -8.59 -5.97
CA LYS A 112 -16.89 -9.78 -5.10
C LYS A 112 -16.35 -11.02 -5.79
N PHE A 113 -15.38 -11.67 -5.16
CA PHE A 113 -14.85 -12.99 -5.52
C PHE A 113 -14.56 -13.19 -7.02
N LYS A 114 -13.99 -12.18 -7.67
CA LYS A 114 -13.56 -12.30 -9.08
C LYS A 114 -12.26 -13.09 -9.14
N ARG A 115 -12.10 -13.89 -10.19
CA ARG A 115 -10.85 -14.62 -10.45
C ARG A 115 -9.87 -13.71 -11.17
N SER A 116 -8.64 -13.57 -10.65
CA SER A 116 -7.56 -12.87 -11.33
C SER A 116 -6.92 -13.75 -12.41
N ASN A 117 -6.10 -13.15 -13.28
CA ASN A 117 -5.36 -13.89 -14.31
C ASN A 117 -4.45 -14.98 -13.73
N GLN A 118 -3.85 -14.73 -12.56
CA GLN A 118 -2.98 -15.68 -11.86
C GLN A 118 -3.76 -16.66 -10.96
N GLY A 119 -5.10 -16.63 -11.00
CA GLY A 119 -5.95 -17.53 -10.22
C GLY A 119 -6.13 -17.13 -8.75
N THR A 120 -5.68 -15.95 -8.35
CA THR A 120 -5.96 -15.38 -7.02
C THR A 120 -7.37 -14.81 -6.94
N SER A 121 -7.89 -14.67 -5.72
CA SER A 121 -9.21 -14.06 -5.49
C SER A 121 -9.08 -12.53 -5.43
N PHE A 122 -9.79 -11.86 -6.32
CA PHE A 122 -9.99 -10.41 -6.30
C PHE A 122 -11.30 -10.11 -5.57
N ASN A 123 -11.20 -9.58 -4.37
CA ASN A 123 -12.36 -9.30 -3.52
C ASN A 123 -12.18 -7.95 -2.84
N GLN A 124 -13.12 -7.05 -3.10
CA GLN A 124 -13.17 -5.74 -2.48
C GLN A 124 -14.14 -5.75 -1.28
N LYS A 125 -13.82 -4.96 -0.25
CA LYS A 125 -14.59 -4.88 1.00
C LYS A 125 -14.79 -3.41 1.38
N PRO A 126 -16.03 -2.92 1.50
CA PRO A 126 -16.30 -1.59 2.04
C PRO A 126 -15.67 -1.42 3.41
N ILE A 127 -15.03 -0.28 3.66
CA ILE A 127 -14.45 0.09 4.96
C ILE A 127 -15.20 1.22 5.66
N VAL A 128 -16.05 1.94 4.93
CA VAL A 128 -16.88 3.04 5.46
C VAL A 128 -18.20 2.52 6.01
N ALA A 129 -18.79 3.28 6.95
CA ALA A 129 -20.13 3.05 7.48
C ALA A 129 -21.15 4.05 6.92
N GLU A 130 -22.44 3.72 7.05
CA GLU A 130 -23.52 4.64 6.70
C GLU A 130 -23.47 5.90 7.59
N GLY A 131 -23.58 7.06 6.95
CA GLY A 131 -23.47 8.36 7.63
C GLY A 131 -22.04 8.90 7.76
N ASP A 132 -21.01 8.13 7.39
CA ASP A 132 -19.64 8.64 7.37
C ASP A 132 -19.47 9.71 6.30
N ARG A 133 -18.73 10.78 6.62
CA ARG A 133 -18.31 11.79 5.65
C ARG A 133 -17.01 11.33 5.00
N VAL A 134 -16.98 11.35 3.67
CA VAL A 134 -15.81 11.01 2.86
C VAL A 134 -15.30 12.25 2.13
N GLU A 135 -13.98 12.34 2.01
CA GLU A 135 -13.29 13.38 1.26
C GLU A 135 -12.83 12.88 -0.12
N VAL A 136 -12.48 13.81 -1.00
CA VAL A 136 -11.95 13.48 -2.34
C VAL A 136 -10.69 12.61 -2.20
N ASN A 137 -10.63 11.52 -2.96
CA ASN A 137 -9.58 10.48 -2.94
C ASN A 137 -9.47 9.66 -1.65
N GLN A 138 -10.42 9.77 -0.72
CA GLN A 138 -10.47 8.87 0.44
C GLN A 138 -10.89 7.46 0.00
N VAL A 139 -10.24 6.43 0.56
CA VAL A 139 -10.59 5.03 0.27
C VAL A 139 -11.95 4.70 0.91
N ILE A 140 -12.87 4.20 0.08
CA ILE A 140 -14.22 3.76 0.46
C ILE A 140 -14.28 2.24 0.66
N ALA A 141 -13.56 1.50 -0.20
CA ALA A 141 -13.49 0.05 -0.12
C ALA A 141 -12.06 -0.44 -0.36
N ASP A 142 -11.62 -1.34 0.52
CA ASP A 142 -10.37 -2.07 0.39
C ASP A 142 -10.42 -3.04 -0.78
N GLY A 143 -9.26 -3.25 -1.39
CA GLY A 143 -9.00 -4.23 -2.44
C GLY A 143 -8.38 -5.53 -1.91
N PRO A 144 -7.94 -6.41 -2.83
CA PRO A 144 -7.05 -7.51 -2.45
C PRO A 144 -5.73 -6.95 -1.90
N CYS A 145 -5.20 -7.58 -0.85
CA CYS A 145 -3.96 -7.14 -0.20
C CYS A 145 -3.99 -5.69 0.31
N THR A 146 -5.13 -5.17 0.76
CA THR A 146 -5.18 -3.89 1.47
C THR A 146 -5.88 -4.01 2.81
N ASP A 147 -5.53 -3.12 3.73
CA ASP A 147 -6.11 -2.98 5.06
C ASP A 147 -6.23 -1.48 5.37
N GLN A 148 -7.46 -0.97 5.45
CA GLN A 148 -7.77 0.45 5.67
C GLN A 148 -7.12 1.40 4.64
N GLY A 149 -7.03 0.97 3.38
CA GLY A 149 -6.41 1.73 2.31
C GLY A 149 -4.88 1.63 2.22
N GLU A 150 -4.22 0.92 3.14
CA GLU A 150 -2.80 0.65 3.08
C GLU A 150 -2.51 -0.72 2.47
N MET A 151 -1.35 -0.85 1.81
CA MET A 151 -0.91 -2.12 1.25
C MET A 151 -0.55 -3.12 2.35
N ALA A 152 -1.22 -4.28 2.31
CA ALA A 152 -1.19 -5.33 3.32
C ALA A 152 -0.96 -6.70 2.66
N LEU A 153 0.31 -6.98 2.37
CA LEU A 153 0.74 -8.19 1.63
C LEU A 153 0.85 -9.45 2.52
N GLY A 154 0.60 -9.33 3.82
CA GLY A 154 0.85 -10.41 4.78
C GLY A 154 0.11 -10.24 6.12
N LYS A 155 0.73 -10.77 7.18
CA LYS A 155 0.25 -10.71 8.57
C LYS A 155 1.39 -10.42 9.53
N ASN A 156 1.09 -9.70 10.62
CA ASN A 156 2.00 -9.55 11.73
C ASN A 156 1.98 -10.81 12.60
N LEU A 157 3.14 -11.40 12.83
CA LEU A 157 3.31 -12.61 13.63
C LEU A 157 4.22 -12.33 14.82
N LEU A 158 3.94 -12.97 15.95
CA LEU A 158 4.85 -13.00 17.09
C LEU A 158 5.98 -13.98 16.79
N VAL A 159 7.22 -13.50 16.73
CA VAL A 159 8.40 -14.28 16.36
C VAL A 159 9.37 -14.38 17.55
N ALA A 160 9.96 -15.56 17.73
CA ALA A 160 11.06 -15.78 18.67
C ALA A 160 12.29 -16.26 17.89
N PHE A 161 13.43 -15.59 18.10
CA PHE A 161 14.70 -15.97 17.49
C PHE A 161 15.42 -16.99 18.37
N MET A 162 15.20 -18.28 18.10
CA MET A 162 15.91 -19.38 18.75
C MET A 162 16.01 -20.60 17.83
N PRO A 163 17.10 -21.38 17.90
CA PRO A 163 17.13 -22.70 17.28
C PRO A 163 16.08 -23.60 17.94
N TRP A 164 15.34 -24.37 17.15
CA TRP A 164 14.29 -25.25 17.66
C TRP A 164 14.46 -26.66 17.11
N GLU A 165 15.15 -27.50 17.87
CA GLU A 165 15.31 -28.95 17.65
C GLU A 165 15.67 -29.37 16.21
N GLY A 166 16.36 -28.51 15.47
CA GLY A 166 16.73 -28.74 14.06
C GLY A 166 15.62 -28.54 13.03
N HIS A 167 14.41 -28.17 13.44
CA HIS A 167 13.30 -27.90 12.52
C HIS A 167 13.44 -26.59 11.74
N ASN A 168 14.20 -25.63 12.27
CA ASN A 168 14.57 -24.39 11.60
C ASN A 168 16.03 -24.41 11.11
N TYR A 169 16.61 -25.61 10.96
CA TYR A 169 17.93 -25.80 10.39
C TYR A 169 17.91 -25.57 8.88
N GLU A 170 18.97 -24.93 8.38
CA GLU A 170 19.28 -24.74 6.96
C GLU A 170 20.67 -25.32 6.66
#